data_AF-L7MHV2-F1
#
_entry.id   AF-L7MHV2-F1
#
_cell.length_a   1.000
_cell.length_b   1.000
_cell.length_c   1.000
_cell.angle_alpha   90.00
_cell.angle_beta   90.00
_cell.angle_gamma   90.00
#
_symmetry.space_group_name_H-M   'P 1'
#
loop_
_entity.id
_entity.type
_entity.pdbx_description
1 polymer ?
#
loop_
_entity_poly.entity_id
_entity_poly.type
_entity_poly.pdbx_seq_one_letter_code
_entity_poly.pdbx_strand_id
1 'polypeptide(L)'
;RCSETVHSIPHPHFEDRQLYFMADPAHVLKNLRAQLLRATCFYLGENTVTNQGLPGSKVDVSDVQAVVDHDSDSDLKIAHGLSAIHVSTGHFTTMKVGIAVQFFREAPPGIRYLIQKGHLPVEAEVTAWFLELVWKWYTLMSSHCPVVALSKIDPSKYQGAVDTLMLAQDTLRHMKMGPTAHWKPSQAGLLISTSVVLSLAEELLSLLGYKYLLTSRLIQDCLENIFSIVRMKKPVPSAYDVKSSLKLICVGQFLHTPKSSSYDSDDGLHLAYLLGPSLEKSLEEFRDDEEHLENLTLDEVSSVGCDILAYVGGFLLKTIIKAIGECTPCIAVLLGDGQCYNALIELKEYVKGATNLLSLTLDEVSSVGCDILAYVGGFLLKTIIKAIGECTPCIAVLLGDGQCYNALIELKEYVKGATNLLRPSAAVMELLVHYEEHFKGFVSEDAILDLKAPFRTIPRFLANNVENHLDLCNIHQDKVQKLLLERYVHCRLRMHLRQQRARHVETHSSKTCAGVNLQ
;
A
#
# COMPACT_ATOMS: atom_id res chain seq x y z
N ARG A 1 0.87 -30.16 24.44
CA ARG A 1 1.67 -31.17 23.70
C ARG A 1 3.05 -30.58 23.51
N CYS A 2 4.08 -31.18 24.09
CA CYS A 2 5.47 -30.70 24.11
C CYS A 2 6.34 -31.39 23.03
N SER A 3 5.79 -31.66 21.84
CA SER A 3 6.62 -32.12 20.73
C SER A 3 7.30 -30.90 20.12
N GLU A 4 8.63 -30.88 20.09
CA GLU A 4 9.39 -29.87 19.36
C GLU A 4 8.96 -29.85 17.90
N THR A 5 8.89 -28.65 17.33
CA THR A 5 8.52 -28.48 15.92
C THR A 5 9.68 -28.94 15.06
N VAL A 6 9.51 -30.04 14.33
CA VAL A 6 10.51 -30.52 13.37
C VAL A 6 10.28 -29.80 12.04
N HIS A 7 11.25 -28.99 11.62
CA HIS A 7 11.15 -28.11 10.45
C HIS A 7 12.25 -28.35 9.40
N SER A 8 13.07 -29.39 9.57
CA SER A 8 14.09 -29.76 8.59
C SER A 8 14.36 -31.26 8.55
N ILE A 9 14.99 -31.72 7.45
CA ILE A 9 15.60 -33.04 7.31
C ILE A 9 16.99 -32.91 6.67
N PRO A 10 17.90 -33.89 6.85
CA PRO A 10 19.15 -33.93 6.10
C PRO A 10 18.90 -33.95 4.59
N HIS A 11 19.74 -33.26 3.83
CA HIS A 11 19.64 -33.27 2.37
C HIS A 11 19.94 -34.69 1.84
N PRO A 12 19.12 -35.24 0.93
CA PRO A 12 19.20 -36.65 0.50
C PRO A 12 20.49 -37.00 -0.24
N HIS A 13 21.30 -36.01 -0.62
CA HIS A 13 22.57 -36.18 -1.32
C HIS A 13 23.77 -35.45 -0.68
N PHE A 14 23.53 -34.50 0.22
CA PHE A 14 24.61 -33.66 0.78
C PHE A 14 24.54 -33.76 2.31
N GLU A 15 25.44 -34.55 2.90
CA GLU A 15 25.38 -34.88 4.32
C GLU A 15 25.50 -33.65 5.23
N ASP A 16 26.19 -32.59 4.78
CA ASP A 16 26.40 -31.35 5.52
C ASP A 16 25.29 -30.30 5.32
N ARG A 17 24.20 -30.63 4.62
CA ARG A 17 23.12 -29.67 4.32
C ARG A 17 21.78 -30.12 4.88
N GLN A 18 20.99 -29.14 5.26
CA GLN A 18 19.61 -29.34 5.71
C GLN A 18 18.63 -28.84 4.67
N LEU A 19 17.52 -29.56 4.51
CA LEU A 19 16.34 -29.13 3.77
C LEU A 19 15.30 -28.65 4.77
N TYR A 20 14.98 -27.36 4.71
CA TYR A 20 14.00 -26.73 5.59
C TYR A 20 12.61 -26.71 4.95
N PHE A 21 11.58 -26.97 5.76
CA PHE A 21 10.18 -26.96 5.33
C PHE A 21 9.45 -25.78 5.95
N MET A 22 8.99 -24.87 5.12
CA MET A 22 8.36 -23.62 5.55
C MET A 22 6.90 -23.57 5.10
N ALA A 23 6.03 -23.10 5.99
CA ALA A 23 4.70 -22.66 5.61
C ALA A 23 4.77 -21.22 5.08
N ASP A 24 3.98 -20.91 4.05
CA ASP A 24 3.88 -19.57 3.50
C ASP A 24 3.32 -18.56 4.54
N PRO A 25 4.10 -17.57 4.99
CA PRO A 25 3.68 -16.55 5.95
C PRO A 25 2.45 -15.75 5.50
N ALA A 26 2.27 -15.50 4.20
CA ALA A 26 1.11 -14.78 3.68
C ALA A 26 -0.17 -15.58 3.88
N HIS A 27 -0.11 -16.90 3.71
CA HIS A 27 -1.22 -17.81 3.99
C HIS A 27 -1.49 -17.96 5.48
N VAL A 28 -0.44 -18.04 6.31
CA VAL A 28 -0.57 -18.05 7.78
C VAL A 28 -1.29 -16.78 8.26
N LEU A 29 -0.90 -15.60 7.77
CA LEU A 29 -1.53 -14.34 8.11
C LEU A 29 -3.03 -14.31 7.75
N LYS A 30 -3.38 -14.73 6.53
CA LYS A 30 -4.78 -14.85 6.09
C LYS A 30 -5.58 -15.78 6.99
N ASN A 31 -5.01 -16.92 7.35
CA ASN A 31 -5.66 -17.90 8.21
C ASN A 31 -5.83 -17.40 9.65
N LEU A 32 -4.88 -16.63 10.19
CA LEU A 32 -5.01 -15.99 11.51
C LEU A 32 -6.17 -15.00 11.52
N ARG A 33 -6.26 -14.11 10.53
CA ARG A 33 -7.40 -13.20 10.40
C ARG A 33 -8.72 -13.98 10.27
N ALA A 34 -8.80 -14.92 9.33
CA ALA A 34 -10.03 -15.68 9.11
C ALA A 34 -10.47 -16.46 10.35
N GLN A 35 -9.52 -16.99 11.13
CA GLN A 35 -9.80 -17.69 12.37
C GLN A 35 -10.28 -16.73 13.47
N LEU A 36 -9.72 -15.51 13.57
CA LEU A 36 -10.18 -14.50 14.52
C LEU A 36 -11.61 -14.05 14.21
N LEU A 37 -11.91 -13.78 12.92
CA LEU A 37 -13.27 -13.42 12.50
C LEU A 37 -14.29 -14.53 12.80
N ARG A 38 -13.90 -15.81 12.61
CA ARG A 38 -14.79 -16.95 12.87
C ARG A 38 -14.98 -17.25 14.35
N ALA A 39 -13.90 -17.20 15.12
CA ALA A 39 -13.91 -17.55 16.54
C ALA A 39 -14.34 -16.38 17.44
N THR A 40 -14.43 -15.18 16.88
CA THR A 40 -14.67 -13.86 17.48
C THR A 40 -13.63 -13.41 18.50
N CYS A 41 -13.09 -14.32 19.30
CA CYS A 41 -12.06 -14.02 20.28
C CYS A 41 -10.96 -15.09 20.35
N PHE A 42 -9.78 -14.66 20.76
CA PHE A 42 -8.68 -15.50 21.20
C PHE A 42 -8.34 -15.20 22.67
N TYR A 43 -7.61 -16.12 23.31
CA TYR A 43 -7.13 -15.95 24.68
C TYR A 43 -5.61 -16.17 24.73
N LEU A 44 -4.86 -15.15 25.13
CA LEU A 44 -3.42 -15.23 25.36
C LEU A 44 -3.09 -16.09 26.59
N GLY A 45 -1.89 -16.67 26.60
CA GLY A 45 -1.40 -17.41 27.76
C GLY A 45 -1.06 -16.47 28.93
N GLU A 46 -1.21 -16.94 30.16
CA GLU A 46 -0.96 -16.14 31.38
C GLU A 46 0.45 -15.54 31.40
N ASN A 47 1.47 -16.33 31.03
CA ASN A 47 2.85 -15.85 30.95
C ASN A 47 3.01 -14.66 29.99
N THR A 48 2.34 -14.69 28.84
CA THR A 48 2.38 -13.57 27.88
C THR A 48 1.76 -12.32 28.49
N VAL A 49 0.61 -12.46 29.15
CA VAL A 49 -0.10 -11.35 29.79
C VAL A 49 0.76 -10.70 30.87
N THR A 50 1.34 -11.51 31.76
CA THR A 50 2.20 -11.02 32.86
C THR A 50 3.50 -10.40 32.35
N ASN A 51 4.21 -11.06 31.44
CA ASN A 51 5.50 -10.59 30.95
C ASN A 51 5.39 -9.28 30.13
N GLN A 52 4.25 -9.07 29.48
CA GLN A 52 4.00 -7.89 28.65
C GLN A 52 3.19 -6.80 29.37
N GLY A 53 2.78 -7.04 30.63
CA GLY A 53 2.00 -6.08 31.42
C GLY A 53 0.63 -5.76 30.82
N LEU A 54 -0.03 -6.74 30.20
CA LEU A 54 -1.30 -6.53 29.51
C LEU A 54 -2.48 -6.50 30.50
N PRO A 55 -3.52 -5.68 30.25
CA PRO A 55 -4.67 -5.51 31.14
C PRO A 55 -5.61 -6.73 31.19
N GLY A 56 -5.44 -7.68 30.27
CA GLY A 56 -6.22 -8.91 30.19
C GLY A 56 -5.64 -9.92 29.21
N SER A 57 -6.36 -11.02 28.98
CA SER A 57 -5.93 -12.09 28.08
C SER A 57 -6.76 -12.20 26.80
N LYS A 58 -7.89 -11.48 26.71
CA LYS A 58 -8.84 -11.63 25.61
C LYS A 58 -8.48 -10.71 24.44
N VAL A 59 -8.28 -11.31 23.27
CA VAL A 59 -8.22 -10.60 21.98
C VAL A 59 -9.60 -10.71 21.36
N ASP A 60 -10.28 -9.61 21.08
CA ASP A 60 -11.65 -9.59 20.56
C ASP A 60 -11.76 -8.87 19.21
N VAL A 61 -12.42 -9.49 18.24
CA VAL A 61 -12.72 -8.86 16.95
C VAL A 61 -13.65 -7.64 17.12
N SER A 62 -14.47 -7.59 18.18
CA SER A 62 -15.35 -6.45 18.46
C SER A 62 -14.58 -5.14 18.62
N ASP A 63 -13.36 -5.19 19.15
CA ASP A 63 -12.52 -4.00 19.32
C ASP A 63 -12.13 -3.41 17.95
N VAL A 64 -11.91 -4.28 16.95
CA VAL A 64 -11.64 -3.87 15.57
C VAL A 64 -12.92 -3.36 14.89
N GLN A 65 -14.05 -4.01 15.15
CA GLN A 65 -15.35 -3.57 14.62
C GLN A 65 -15.70 -2.17 15.12
N ALA A 66 -15.45 -1.88 16.40
CA ALA A 66 -15.69 -0.55 16.97
C ALA A 66 -14.87 0.55 16.30
N VAL A 67 -13.62 0.26 15.87
CA VAL A 67 -12.84 1.21 15.06
C VAL A 67 -13.49 1.43 13.69
N VAL A 68 -13.95 0.36 13.04
CA VAL A 68 -14.61 0.45 11.73
C VAL A 68 -15.91 1.24 11.82
N ASP A 69 -16.70 1.03 12.86
CA ASP A 69 -17.98 1.70 13.10
C ASP A 69 -17.75 3.18 13.44
N HIS A 70 -16.75 3.51 14.26
CA HIS A 70 -16.39 4.90 14.52
C HIS A 70 -15.95 5.64 13.24
N ASP A 71 -15.20 4.95 12.38
CA ASP A 71 -14.76 5.48 11.08
C ASP A 71 -15.88 5.45 10.01
N SER A 72 -17.02 4.76 10.20
CA SER A 72 -18.11 4.77 9.22
C SER A 72 -18.86 6.09 9.21
N ASP A 73 -18.96 6.71 10.38
CA ASP A 73 -19.77 7.89 10.66
C ASP A 73 -19.02 9.20 10.37
N SER A 74 -17.70 9.13 10.15
CA SER A 74 -16.83 10.29 9.93
C SER A 74 -16.19 10.30 8.53
N ASP A 75 -16.12 11.48 7.90
CA ASP A 75 -15.38 11.65 6.63
C ASP A 75 -13.87 11.59 6.82
N LEU A 76 -13.37 12.06 7.97
CA LEU A 76 -12.00 11.85 8.40
C LEU A 76 -11.91 10.58 9.23
N LYS A 77 -11.10 9.63 8.76
CA LYS A 77 -10.97 8.29 9.33
C LYS A 77 -9.64 8.11 10.05
N ILE A 78 -9.68 7.56 11.25
CA ILE A 78 -8.49 7.23 12.07
C ILE A 78 -7.67 6.15 11.35
N ALA A 79 -8.35 5.12 10.86
CA ALA A 79 -7.80 3.97 10.16
C ALA A 79 -8.31 3.94 8.71
N HIS A 80 -7.89 4.92 7.89
CA HIS A 80 -8.32 5.05 6.48
C HIS A 80 -8.13 3.79 5.59
N GLY A 81 -7.23 2.89 5.99
CA GLY A 81 -7.00 1.61 5.31
C GLY A 81 -7.90 0.47 5.78
N LEU A 82 -8.68 0.69 6.84
CA LEU A 82 -9.63 -0.26 7.44
C LEU A 82 -11.07 0.11 7.03
N SER A 83 -11.89 -0.90 6.82
CA SER A 83 -13.30 -0.77 6.39
C SER A 83 -14.06 -2.07 6.63
N ALA A 84 -15.38 -2.09 6.40
CA ALA A 84 -16.20 -3.27 6.73
C ALA A 84 -15.74 -4.55 6.01
N ILE A 85 -15.08 -4.45 4.84
CA ILE A 85 -14.53 -5.62 4.14
C ILE A 85 -13.51 -6.40 5.00
N HIS A 86 -12.83 -5.72 5.93
CA HIS A 86 -11.78 -6.28 6.77
C HIS A 86 -12.33 -7.14 7.90
N VAL A 87 -13.52 -6.81 8.39
CA VAL A 87 -14.25 -7.51 9.46
C VAL A 87 -15.33 -8.45 8.90
N SER A 88 -15.68 -8.33 7.61
CA SER A 88 -16.59 -9.25 6.92
C SER A 88 -15.99 -10.64 6.68
N THR A 89 -16.84 -11.68 6.74
CA THR A 89 -16.50 -13.10 6.52
C THR A 89 -16.69 -13.57 5.06
N GLY A 90 -16.84 -12.64 4.10
CA GLY A 90 -17.12 -12.98 2.70
C GLY A 90 -16.04 -13.83 2.01
N HIS A 91 -16.45 -14.78 1.16
CA HIS A 91 -15.54 -15.74 0.50
C HIS A 91 -14.46 -15.07 -0.38
N PHE A 92 -14.72 -13.89 -0.94
CA PHE A 92 -13.74 -13.19 -1.79
C PHE A 92 -12.73 -12.34 -1.00
N THR A 93 -13.00 -12.01 0.26
CA THR A 93 -12.10 -11.22 1.11
C THR A 93 -11.10 -12.08 1.89
N THR A 94 -11.33 -13.40 1.97
CA THR A 94 -10.44 -14.36 2.63
C THR A 94 -9.19 -14.68 1.82
N MET A 95 -9.24 -14.57 0.49
CA MET A 95 -8.10 -14.89 -0.38
C MET A 95 -7.08 -13.74 -0.54
N LYS A 96 -7.51 -12.49 -0.32
CA LYS A 96 -6.66 -11.30 -0.56
C LYS A 96 -5.72 -11.02 0.61
N VAL A 97 -4.43 -11.26 0.41
CA VAL A 97 -3.36 -11.01 1.42
C VAL A 97 -3.35 -9.55 1.85
N GLY A 98 -3.55 -8.62 0.91
CA GLY A 98 -3.59 -7.18 1.19
C GLY A 98 -4.63 -6.78 2.25
N ILE A 99 -5.79 -7.43 2.30
CA ILE A 99 -6.83 -7.18 3.31
C ILE A 99 -6.35 -7.66 4.68
N ALA A 100 -5.72 -8.84 4.77
CA ALA A 100 -5.18 -9.33 6.02
C ALA A 100 -4.05 -8.41 6.53
N VAL A 101 -3.15 -8.01 5.65
CA VAL A 101 -2.06 -7.07 5.96
C VAL A 101 -2.60 -5.72 6.47
N GLN A 102 -3.61 -5.14 5.82
CA GLN A 102 -4.26 -3.91 6.26
C GLN A 102 -4.94 -4.07 7.62
N PHE A 103 -5.63 -5.19 7.86
CA PHE A 103 -6.29 -5.49 9.13
C PHE A 103 -5.30 -5.47 10.30
N PHE A 104 -4.18 -6.22 10.21
CA PHE A 104 -3.20 -6.29 11.31
C PHE A 104 -2.39 -5.00 11.49
N ARG A 105 -2.20 -4.20 10.43
CA ARG A 105 -1.42 -2.95 10.50
C ARG A 105 -2.23 -1.75 10.98
N GLU A 106 -3.45 -1.57 10.46
CA GLU A 106 -4.22 -0.34 10.68
C GLU A 106 -5.09 -0.41 11.95
N ALA A 107 -5.49 -1.61 12.40
CA ALA A 107 -6.33 -1.76 13.59
C ALA A 107 -5.64 -1.37 14.91
N PRO A 108 -4.37 -1.75 15.21
CA PRO A 108 -3.72 -1.41 16.48
C PRO A 108 -3.71 0.09 16.83
N PRO A 109 -3.24 1.00 15.95
CA PRO A 109 -3.25 2.43 16.28
C PRO A 109 -4.66 2.99 16.40
N GLY A 110 -5.63 2.47 15.65
CA GLY A 110 -7.04 2.87 15.76
C GLY A 110 -7.65 2.49 17.11
N ILE A 111 -7.41 1.26 17.59
CA ILE A 111 -7.88 0.80 18.89
C ILE A 111 -7.28 1.66 20.01
N ARG A 112 -5.96 1.85 20.01
CA ARG A 112 -5.26 2.67 21.02
C ARG A 112 -5.76 4.10 21.08
N TYR A 113 -6.04 4.68 19.91
CA TYR A 113 -6.57 6.03 19.83
C TYR A 113 -7.95 6.12 20.49
N LEU A 114 -8.84 5.16 20.22
CA LEU A 114 -10.17 5.13 20.86
C LEU A 114 -10.08 4.85 22.38
N ILE A 115 -9.11 4.08 22.85
CA ILE A 115 -8.84 3.91 24.29
C ILE A 115 -8.43 5.26 24.91
N GLN A 116 -7.50 5.99 24.29
CA GLN A 116 -7.04 7.30 24.78
C GLN A 116 -8.17 8.34 24.84
N LYS A 117 -9.14 8.28 23.92
CA LYS A 117 -10.33 9.15 23.91
C LYS A 117 -11.47 8.65 24.81
N GLY A 118 -11.31 7.50 25.48
CA GLY A 118 -12.31 6.92 26.36
C GLY A 118 -13.50 6.27 25.65
N HIS A 119 -13.39 6.01 24.35
CA HIS A 119 -14.43 5.32 23.56
C HIS A 119 -14.32 3.79 23.61
N LEU A 120 -13.13 3.25 23.91
CA LEU A 120 -12.91 1.83 24.15
C LEU A 120 -12.33 1.58 25.55
N PRO A 121 -12.64 0.42 26.16
CA PRO A 121 -12.08 0.04 27.44
C PRO A 121 -10.57 -0.27 27.32
N VAL A 122 -9.82 -0.11 28.41
CA VAL A 122 -8.36 -0.31 28.44
C VAL A 122 -7.98 -1.75 28.07
N GLU A 123 -8.88 -2.70 28.34
CA GLU A 123 -8.79 -4.11 27.99
C GLU A 123 -8.61 -4.34 26.49
N ALA A 124 -9.09 -3.43 25.62
CA ALA A 124 -8.90 -3.52 24.17
C ALA A 124 -7.43 -3.38 23.75
N GLU A 125 -6.53 -2.91 24.63
CA GLU A 125 -5.08 -2.87 24.37
C GLU A 125 -4.52 -4.28 24.11
N VAL A 126 -5.12 -5.32 24.68
CA VAL A 126 -4.74 -6.71 24.43
C VAL A 126 -4.89 -7.06 22.94
N THR A 127 -6.00 -6.62 22.33
CA THR A 127 -6.24 -6.79 20.90
C THR A 127 -5.25 -5.99 20.08
N ALA A 128 -5.03 -4.71 20.40
CA ALA A 128 -4.06 -3.86 19.69
C ALA A 128 -2.65 -4.45 19.71
N TRP A 129 -2.18 -4.89 20.89
CA TRP A 129 -0.87 -5.49 21.08
C TRP A 129 -0.71 -6.78 20.27
N PHE A 130 -1.70 -7.68 20.30
CA PHE A 130 -1.63 -8.93 19.55
C PHE A 130 -1.58 -8.69 18.04
N LEU A 131 -2.44 -7.81 17.53
CA LEU A 131 -2.48 -7.48 16.10
C LEU A 131 -1.16 -6.84 15.64
N GLU A 132 -0.57 -5.97 16.47
CA GLU A 132 0.74 -5.36 16.21
C GLU A 132 1.87 -6.41 16.21
N LEU A 133 1.86 -7.37 17.15
CA LEU A 133 2.84 -8.46 17.19
C LEU A 133 2.80 -9.30 15.90
N VAL A 134 1.60 -9.68 15.46
CA VAL A 134 1.41 -10.43 14.21
C VAL A 134 1.85 -9.62 12.99
N TRP A 135 1.57 -8.32 12.96
CA TRP A 135 2.04 -7.42 11.90
C TRP A 135 3.58 -7.31 11.85
N LYS A 136 4.23 -7.10 13.00
CA LYS A 136 5.71 -7.04 13.09
C LYS A 136 6.34 -8.36 12.68
N TRP A 137 5.78 -9.47 13.14
CA TRP A 137 6.17 -10.80 12.68
C TRP A 137 6.09 -10.91 11.15
N TYR A 138 4.93 -10.58 10.55
CA TYR A 138 4.76 -10.68 9.11
C TYR A 138 5.76 -9.81 8.33
N THR A 139 6.00 -8.58 8.79
CA THR A 139 6.96 -7.66 8.18
C THR A 139 8.38 -8.25 8.12
N LEU A 140 8.81 -8.94 9.18
CA LEU A 140 10.09 -9.64 9.21
C LEU A 140 10.09 -10.88 8.32
N MET A 141 8.95 -11.56 8.17
CA MET A 141 8.80 -12.79 7.37
C MET A 141 8.61 -12.53 5.87
N SER A 142 8.28 -11.29 5.46
CA SER A 142 8.06 -10.88 4.07
C SER A 142 8.97 -9.71 3.67
N SER A 143 10.22 -9.68 4.14
CA SER A 143 11.12 -8.55 3.93
C SER A 143 11.79 -8.60 2.56
N HIS A 144 11.58 -7.55 1.75
CA HIS A 144 12.14 -7.40 0.39
C HIS A 144 13.32 -6.41 0.33
N CYS A 145 13.49 -5.58 1.34
CA CYS A 145 14.48 -4.51 1.34
C CYS A 145 15.58 -4.80 2.37
N PRO A 146 16.86 -4.58 2.04
CA PRO A 146 17.97 -4.74 2.99
C PRO A 146 17.81 -3.96 4.30
N VAL A 147 17.05 -2.87 4.29
CA VAL A 147 16.77 -2.02 5.46
C VAL A 147 15.94 -2.75 6.53
N VAL A 148 15.05 -3.65 6.13
CA VAL A 148 14.13 -4.41 7.01
C VAL A 148 14.53 -5.89 7.02
N ALA A 149 15.63 -6.25 6.37
CA ALA A 149 16.11 -7.62 6.28
C ALA A 149 16.71 -8.06 7.63
N LEU A 150 16.72 -9.37 7.89
CA LEU A 150 17.50 -9.89 9.00
C LEU A 150 18.98 -9.71 8.67
N SER A 151 19.66 -8.88 9.44
CA SER A 151 21.03 -8.45 9.15
C SER A 151 21.79 -8.27 10.44
N LYS A 152 22.99 -8.87 10.54
CA LYS A 152 23.89 -8.69 11.69
C LYS A 152 24.75 -7.42 11.60
N ILE A 153 24.52 -6.57 10.59
CA ILE A 153 25.20 -5.26 10.45
C ILE A 153 24.90 -4.36 11.66
N ASP A 154 23.65 -4.39 12.13
CA ASP A 154 23.21 -3.71 13.35
C ASP A 154 22.77 -4.77 14.37
N PRO A 155 23.64 -5.16 15.32
CA PRO A 155 23.34 -6.23 16.28
C PRO A 155 22.10 -5.97 17.12
N SER A 156 21.80 -4.70 17.43
CA SER A 156 20.63 -4.32 18.22
C SER A 156 19.34 -4.57 17.44
N LYS A 157 19.31 -4.16 16.17
CA LYS A 157 18.16 -4.44 15.29
C LYS A 157 17.98 -5.93 15.01
N TYR A 158 19.09 -6.66 14.82
CA TYR A 158 19.05 -8.11 14.66
C TYR A 158 18.42 -8.78 15.88
N GLN A 159 18.91 -8.45 17.09
CA GLN A 159 18.39 -9.04 18.31
C GLN A 159 16.91 -8.69 18.52
N GLY A 160 16.52 -7.43 18.31
CA GLY A 160 15.11 -7.03 18.39
C GLY A 160 14.20 -7.76 17.40
N ALA A 161 14.70 -8.05 16.19
CA ALA A 161 13.97 -8.84 15.21
C ALA A 161 13.82 -10.30 15.66
N VAL A 162 14.89 -10.92 16.15
CA VAL A 162 14.88 -12.29 16.71
C VAL A 162 13.93 -12.39 17.91
N ASP A 163 13.99 -11.43 18.84
CA ASP A 163 13.13 -11.37 20.01
C ASP A 163 11.65 -11.26 19.60
N THR A 164 11.35 -10.45 18.59
CA THR A 164 9.99 -10.34 18.03
C THR A 164 9.50 -11.66 17.44
N LEU A 165 10.35 -12.36 16.68
CA LEU A 165 10.04 -13.67 16.11
C LEU A 165 9.80 -14.72 17.19
N MET A 166 10.66 -14.78 18.21
CA MET A 166 10.52 -15.69 19.35
C MET A 166 9.29 -15.37 20.19
N LEU A 167 8.98 -14.10 20.42
CA LEU A 167 7.79 -13.66 21.13
C LEU A 167 6.51 -14.05 20.38
N ALA A 168 6.49 -13.93 19.04
CA ALA A 168 5.37 -14.38 18.22
C ALA A 168 5.19 -15.91 18.33
N GLN A 169 6.28 -16.69 18.28
CA GLN A 169 6.22 -18.13 18.48
C GLN A 169 5.67 -18.50 19.86
N ASP A 170 6.21 -17.92 20.93
CA ASP A 170 5.80 -18.22 22.29
C ASP A 170 4.33 -17.86 22.55
N THR A 171 3.92 -16.68 22.07
CA THR A 171 2.53 -16.21 22.18
C THR A 171 1.57 -17.17 21.47
N LEU A 172 1.84 -17.51 20.20
CA LEU A 172 0.96 -18.41 19.45
C LEU A 172 1.00 -19.86 19.95
N ARG A 173 2.10 -20.27 20.60
CA ARG A 173 2.22 -21.60 21.20
C ARG A 173 1.30 -21.80 22.40
N HIS A 174 1.09 -20.75 23.19
CA HIS A 174 0.33 -20.84 24.44
C HIS A 174 -1.08 -20.25 24.34
N MET A 175 -1.41 -19.55 23.27
CA MET A 175 -2.74 -18.98 23.08
C MET A 175 -3.82 -20.02 22.69
N LYS A 176 -5.07 -19.73 23.06
CA LYS A 176 -6.27 -20.44 22.61
C LYS A 176 -6.96 -19.65 21.50
N MET A 177 -7.10 -20.24 20.32
CA MET A 177 -7.75 -19.61 19.17
C MET A 177 -9.26 -19.92 19.09
N GLY A 178 -10.00 -19.44 20.08
CA GLY A 178 -11.44 -19.62 20.24
C GLY A 178 -11.82 -20.24 21.60
N PRO A 179 -13.08 -20.67 21.77
CA PRO A 179 -13.58 -21.21 23.05
C PRO A 179 -12.94 -22.55 23.41
N THR A 180 -12.49 -23.30 22.41
CA THR A 180 -11.83 -24.59 22.59
C THR A 180 -10.31 -24.44 22.49
N ALA A 181 -9.55 -25.14 23.34
CA ALA A 181 -8.09 -25.19 23.28
C ALA A 181 -7.53 -26.10 22.14
N HIS A 182 -8.29 -26.28 21.06
CA HIS A 182 -7.85 -27.07 19.92
C HIS A 182 -6.80 -26.32 19.11
N TRP A 183 -5.68 -27.00 18.88
CA TRP A 183 -4.59 -26.49 18.05
C TRP A 183 -5.04 -26.22 16.61
N LYS A 184 -4.66 -25.08 16.06
CA LYS A 184 -5.02 -24.67 14.69
C LYS A 184 -3.83 -24.80 13.74
N PRO A 185 -4.05 -25.15 12.45
CA PRO A 185 -2.98 -25.17 11.45
C PRO A 185 -2.23 -23.85 11.30
N SER A 186 -2.88 -22.70 11.53
CA SER A 186 -2.23 -21.38 11.53
C SER A 186 -1.18 -21.24 12.65
N GLN A 187 -1.41 -21.85 13.82
CA GLN A 187 -0.42 -21.88 14.91
C GLN A 187 0.80 -22.71 14.49
N ALA A 188 0.57 -23.90 13.94
CA ALA A 188 1.65 -24.74 13.42
C ALA A 188 2.44 -24.04 12.31
N GLY A 189 1.73 -23.39 11.37
CA GLY A 189 2.33 -22.66 10.27
C GLY A 189 3.26 -21.55 10.74
N LEU A 190 2.80 -20.71 11.69
CA LEU A 190 3.64 -19.65 12.27
C LEU A 190 4.86 -20.23 13.00
N LEU A 191 4.68 -21.29 13.81
CA LEU A 191 5.80 -21.92 14.52
C LEU A 191 6.85 -22.45 13.56
N ILE A 192 6.44 -23.27 12.59
CA ILE A 192 7.34 -23.89 11.61
C ILE A 192 8.07 -22.82 10.80
N SER A 193 7.33 -21.88 10.20
CA SER A 193 7.94 -20.85 9.34
C SER A 193 8.95 -20.01 10.09
N THR A 194 8.66 -19.67 11.35
CA THR A 194 9.55 -18.85 12.17
C THR A 194 10.79 -19.63 12.59
N SER A 195 10.65 -20.92 12.95
CA SER A 195 11.80 -21.77 13.26
C SER A 195 12.74 -21.91 12.06
N VAL A 196 12.19 -22.07 10.84
CA VAL A 196 12.99 -22.10 9.60
C VAL A 196 13.77 -20.81 9.42
N VAL A 197 13.12 -19.64 9.56
CA VAL A 197 13.79 -18.35 9.39
C VAL A 197 14.89 -18.14 10.42
N LEU A 198 14.67 -18.53 11.68
CA LEU A 198 15.69 -18.43 12.73
C LEU A 198 16.87 -19.37 12.46
N SER A 199 16.63 -20.61 12.07
CA SER A 199 17.69 -21.56 11.70
C SER A 199 18.49 -21.08 10.49
N LEU A 200 17.80 -20.61 9.44
CA LEU A 200 18.45 -20.06 8.25
C LEU A 200 19.21 -18.77 8.55
N ALA A 201 18.70 -17.90 9.42
CA ALA A 201 19.42 -16.70 9.82
C ALA A 201 20.73 -17.06 10.53
N GLU A 202 20.74 -18.07 11.39
CA GLU A 202 21.96 -18.53 12.04
C GLU A 202 22.93 -19.18 11.04
N GLU A 203 22.45 -20.07 10.18
CA GLU A 203 23.28 -20.74 9.17
C GLU A 203 23.87 -19.75 8.16
N LEU A 204 23.04 -18.92 7.55
CA LEU A 204 23.48 -18.00 6.49
C LEU A 204 24.29 -16.83 7.06
N LEU A 205 23.88 -16.23 8.18
CA LEU A 205 24.55 -15.03 8.70
C LEU A 205 25.75 -15.36 9.59
N SER A 206 25.70 -16.40 10.44
CA SER A 206 26.84 -16.78 11.30
C SER A 206 27.82 -17.70 10.60
N LEU A 207 27.34 -18.80 10.01
CA LEU A 207 28.22 -19.87 9.53
C LEU A 207 28.77 -19.55 8.15
N LEU A 208 27.94 -19.01 7.26
CA LEU A 208 28.33 -18.71 5.87
C LEU A 208 28.71 -17.24 5.62
N GLY A 209 28.52 -16.36 6.62
CA GLY A 209 28.97 -14.97 6.56
C GLY A 209 28.19 -14.06 5.60
N TYR A 210 26.94 -14.38 5.27
CA TYR A 210 26.07 -13.49 4.49
C TYR A 210 25.76 -12.21 5.28
N LYS A 211 25.67 -11.08 4.59
CA LYS A 211 25.42 -9.77 5.22
C LYS A 211 24.00 -9.61 5.73
N TYR A 212 23.02 -10.14 4.99
CA TYR A 212 21.60 -10.05 5.31
C TYR A 212 20.82 -11.20 4.65
N LEU A 213 19.63 -11.48 5.18
CA LEU A 213 18.68 -12.47 4.70
C LEU A 213 17.36 -11.79 4.31
N LEU A 214 16.98 -11.90 3.04
CA LEU A 214 15.70 -11.45 2.51
C LEU A 214 14.67 -12.57 2.65
N THR A 215 13.82 -12.50 3.67
CA THR A 215 12.80 -13.52 3.96
C THR A 215 11.71 -13.61 2.91
N SER A 216 11.49 -12.54 2.12
CA SER A 216 10.63 -12.58 0.93
C SER A 216 11.08 -13.58 -0.15
N ARG A 217 12.32 -14.07 -0.10
CA ARG A 217 12.80 -15.12 -1.02
C ARG A 217 12.40 -16.53 -0.58
N LEU A 218 11.85 -16.66 0.63
CA LEU A 218 11.43 -17.94 1.22
C LEU A 218 9.94 -18.22 1.04
N ILE A 219 9.18 -17.27 0.48
CA ILE A 219 7.73 -17.38 0.27
C ILE A 219 7.42 -17.79 -1.18
N GLN A 220 6.21 -18.29 -1.41
CA GLN A 220 5.78 -18.83 -2.70
C GLN A 220 5.12 -17.78 -3.63
N ASP A 221 5.21 -16.49 -3.31
CA ASP A 221 4.64 -15.40 -4.12
C ASP A 221 5.17 -15.42 -5.57
N CYS A 222 6.44 -15.78 -5.77
CA CYS A 222 7.01 -15.93 -7.11
C CYS A 222 6.28 -17.00 -7.95
N LEU A 223 5.79 -18.07 -7.31
CA LEU A 223 5.01 -19.11 -7.97
C LEU A 223 3.58 -18.64 -8.27
N GLU A 224 2.96 -17.88 -7.35
CA GLU A 224 1.64 -17.27 -7.58
C GLU A 224 1.66 -16.25 -8.71
N ASN A 225 2.76 -15.51 -8.88
CA ASN A 225 2.96 -14.60 -10.00
C ASN A 225 2.96 -15.35 -11.35
N ILE A 226 3.61 -16.51 -11.41
CA ILE A 226 3.59 -17.37 -12.61
C ILE A 226 2.16 -17.82 -12.91
N PHE A 227 1.39 -18.26 -11.90
CA PHE A 227 -0.01 -18.63 -12.09
C PHE A 227 -0.85 -17.46 -12.62
N SER A 228 -0.56 -16.25 -12.16
CA SER A 228 -1.25 -15.04 -12.60
C SER A 228 -0.96 -14.74 -14.06
N ILE A 229 0.31 -14.82 -14.50
CA ILE A 229 0.70 -14.66 -15.92
C ILE A 229 -0.01 -15.69 -16.80
N VAL A 230 -0.08 -16.95 -16.37
CA VAL A 230 -0.81 -18.00 -17.12
C VAL A 230 -2.30 -17.67 -17.21
N ARG A 231 -2.92 -17.21 -16.11
CA ARG A 231 -4.34 -16.85 -16.05
C ARG A 231 -4.69 -15.57 -16.80
N MET A 232 -3.73 -14.66 -17.02
CA MET A 232 -3.94 -13.47 -17.86
C MET A 232 -4.28 -13.83 -19.30
N LYS A 233 -3.68 -14.89 -19.84
CA LYS A 233 -4.02 -15.40 -21.18
C LYS A 233 -5.39 -16.04 -21.21
N LYS A 234 -5.73 -16.79 -20.16
CA LYS A 234 -7.02 -17.46 -20.02
C LYS A 234 -7.36 -17.65 -18.54
N PRO A 235 -8.44 -17.04 -18.02
CA PRO A 235 -8.75 -17.07 -16.58
C PRO A 235 -8.88 -18.48 -15.99
N VAL A 236 -9.39 -19.44 -16.79
CA VAL A 236 -9.50 -20.86 -16.44
C VAL A 236 -8.78 -21.69 -17.52
N PRO A 237 -7.46 -21.89 -17.40
CA PRO A 237 -6.68 -22.61 -18.40
C PRO A 237 -6.85 -24.12 -18.26
N SER A 238 -6.89 -24.83 -19.39
CA SER A 238 -6.76 -26.29 -19.42
C SER A 238 -5.30 -26.70 -19.16
N ALA A 239 -5.05 -27.99 -18.90
CA ALA A 239 -3.68 -28.51 -18.76
C ALA A 239 -2.82 -28.23 -20.00
N TYR A 240 -3.40 -28.26 -21.20
CA TYR A 240 -2.71 -27.90 -22.44
C TYR A 240 -2.35 -26.40 -22.49
N ASP A 241 -3.29 -25.54 -22.08
CA ASP A 241 -3.07 -24.09 -22.01
C ASP A 241 -1.96 -23.74 -21.02
N VAL A 242 -1.92 -24.41 -19.86
CA VAL A 242 -0.85 -24.27 -18.87
C VAL A 242 0.49 -24.72 -19.46
N LYS A 243 0.56 -25.91 -20.06
CA LYS A 243 1.79 -26.43 -20.68
C LYS A 243 2.34 -25.49 -21.76
N SER A 244 1.47 -25.01 -22.65
CA SER A 244 1.84 -24.08 -23.72
C SER A 244 2.25 -22.71 -23.17
N SER A 245 1.56 -22.22 -22.15
CA SER A 245 1.91 -20.96 -21.50
C SER A 245 3.24 -21.04 -20.76
N LEU A 246 3.50 -22.15 -20.05
CA LEU A 246 4.80 -22.38 -19.39
C LEU A 246 5.94 -22.48 -20.40
N LYS A 247 5.74 -23.18 -21.54
CA LYS A 247 6.74 -23.17 -22.63
C LYS A 247 7.04 -21.75 -23.10
N LEU A 248 6.01 -20.93 -23.34
CA LEU A 248 6.17 -19.54 -23.76
C LEU A 248 6.79 -18.66 -22.67
N ILE A 249 6.49 -18.89 -21.39
CA ILE A 249 7.13 -18.17 -20.28
C ILE A 249 8.60 -18.55 -20.20
N CYS A 250 8.94 -19.84 -20.31
CA CYS A 250 10.32 -20.31 -20.33
C CYS A 250 11.08 -19.68 -21.50
N VAL A 251 10.53 -19.67 -22.72
CA VAL A 251 11.15 -19.02 -23.89
C VAL A 251 11.18 -17.49 -23.74
N GLY A 252 10.11 -16.89 -23.21
CA GLY A 252 9.98 -15.45 -22.99
C GLY A 252 10.90 -14.90 -21.91
N GLN A 253 11.36 -15.73 -20.96
CA GLN A 253 12.43 -15.35 -20.04
C GLN A 253 13.76 -15.06 -20.76
N PHE A 254 13.93 -15.51 -22.01
CA PHE A 254 15.06 -15.19 -22.87
C PHE A 254 14.80 -14.01 -23.83
N LEU A 255 13.54 -13.53 -23.90
CA LEU A 255 13.09 -12.48 -24.82
C LEU A 255 12.38 -11.41 -23.98
N HIS A 256 13.16 -10.45 -23.47
CA HIS A 256 12.77 -9.19 -22.81
C HIS A 256 11.39 -9.15 -22.08
N THR A 257 11.42 -9.01 -20.75
CA THR A 257 10.22 -8.81 -19.94
C THR A 257 9.55 -7.44 -20.19
N PRO A 258 8.21 -7.39 -20.41
CA PRO A 258 7.49 -6.13 -20.57
C PRO A 258 7.32 -5.40 -19.23
N LYS A 259 7.57 -4.09 -19.24
CA LYS A 259 7.57 -3.17 -18.07
C LYS A 259 6.17 -2.91 -17.45
N SER A 260 5.12 -3.59 -17.88
CA SER A 260 3.72 -3.28 -17.55
C SER A 260 3.00 -4.34 -16.70
N SER A 261 3.75 -5.23 -16.03
CA SER A 261 3.21 -6.25 -15.12
C SER A 261 2.60 -5.63 -13.85
N SER A 262 1.52 -6.22 -13.34
CA SER A 262 0.85 -5.83 -12.08
C SER A 262 1.54 -6.38 -10.81
N TYR A 263 2.65 -7.07 -10.97
CA TYR A 263 3.52 -7.59 -9.92
C TYR A 263 4.93 -7.01 -10.09
N ASP A 264 5.59 -6.69 -8.97
CA ASP A 264 6.94 -6.11 -8.99
C ASP A 264 7.96 -7.09 -9.59
N SER A 265 8.90 -6.54 -10.35
CA SER A 265 9.97 -7.27 -11.03
C SER A 265 10.82 -8.05 -10.03
N ASP A 266 10.93 -9.36 -10.28
CA ASP A 266 11.81 -10.25 -9.54
C ASP A 266 13.25 -10.11 -10.09
N ASP A 267 14.19 -9.60 -9.27
CA ASP A 267 15.63 -9.50 -9.58
C ASP A 267 16.35 -10.87 -9.65
N GLY A 268 15.62 -11.98 -9.71
CA GLY A 268 16.18 -13.32 -9.82
C GLY A 268 16.89 -13.55 -11.15
N LEU A 269 18.08 -14.17 -11.09
CA LEU A 269 18.79 -14.67 -12.28
C LEU A 269 17.88 -15.62 -13.07
N HIS A 270 17.77 -15.42 -14.39
CA HIS A 270 17.07 -16.35 -15.26
C HIS A 270 17.66 -17.77 -15.12
N LEU A 271 16.80 -18.79 -15.13
CA LEU A 271 17.16 -20.19 -14.91
C LEU A 271 18.33 -20.66 -15.79
N ALA A 272 18.52 -20.05 -16.95
CA ALA A 272 19.60 -20.34 -17.88
C ALA A 272 20.99 -19.91 -17.42
N TYR A 273 21.11 -18.85 -16.61
CA TYR A 273 22.38 -18.49 -15.98
C TYR A 273 22.85 -19.57 -15.00
N LEU A 274 21.93 -20.37 -14.48
CA LEU A 274 22.21 -21.54 -13.63
C LEU A 274 22.67 -22.76 -14.45
N LEU A 275 22.36 -22.81 -15.75
CA LEU A 275 22.59 -23.97 -16.64
C LEU A 275 23.93 -23.91 -17.41
N GLY A 276 24.72 -22.85 -17.24
CA GLY A 276 26.17 -22.87 -17.50
C GLY A 276 26.70 -21.70 -18.36
N PRO A 277 27.96 -21.28 -18.17
CA PRO A 277 28.63 -20.22 -18.94
C PRO A 277 28.90 -20.59 -20.41
N SER A 278 28.57 -21.82 -20.83
CA SER A 278 28.75 -22.30 -22.21
C SER A 278 27.73 -21.73 -23.21
N LEU A 279 26.62 -21.12 -22.75
CA LEU A 279 25.64 -20.46 -23.64
C LEU A 279 26.07 -19.06 -24.10
N GLU A 280 27.07 -18.43 -23.47
CA GLU A 280 27.56 -17.11 -23.88
C GLU A 280 28.21 -17.13 -25.27
N LYS A 281 28.66 -18.30 -25.76
CA LYS A 281 29.34 -18.43 -27.05
C LYS A 281 28.42 -18.63 -28.27
N SER A 282 27.10 -18.75 -28.09
CA SER A 282 26.17 -18.95 -29.21
C SER A 282 25.33 -17.71 -29.56
N LEU A 283 25.68 -16.54 -29.03
CA LEU A 283 25.03 -15.26 -29.36
C LEU A 283 25.83 -14.44 -30.39
N GLU A 284 26.63 -15.10 -31.23
CA GLU A 284 27.21 -14.44 -32.41
C GLU A 284 26.14 -14.28 -33.50
N GLU A 285 25.78 -13.02 -33.73
CA GLU A 285 25.23 -12.43 -34.95
C GLU A 285 24.19 -13.27 -35.72
N PHE A 286 22.92 -13.22 -35.28
CA PHE A 286 21.82 -13.38 -36.22
C PHE A 286 21.76 -12.13 -37.11
N ARG A 287 22.17 -12.30 -38.37
CA ARG A 287 21.85 -11.37 -39.45
C ARG A 287 20.32 -11.32 -39.60
N ASP A 288 19.77 -10.11 -39.71
CA ASP A 288 18.40 -9.88 -40.17
C ASP A 288 18.25 -10.52 -41.57
N ASP A 289 17.64 -11.69 -41.62
CA ASP A 289 16.99 -12.15 -42.84
C ASP A 289 15.70 -11.32 -42.96
N GLU A 290 15.68 -10.38 -43.91
CA GLU A 290 14.51 -9.59 -44.28
C GLU A 290 13.33 -10.54 -44.59
N GLU A 291 12.43 -10.72 -43.64
CA GLU A 291 11.09 -11.23 -43.90
C GLU A 291 10.39 -10.23 -44.82
N HIS A 292 10.30 -10.55 -46.11
CA HIS A 292 9.42 -9.86 -47.03
C HIS A 292 7.97 -10.04 -46.58
N LEU A 293 7.44 -9.05 -45.85
CA LEU A 293 6.01 -8.92 -45.60
C LEU A 293 5.31 -8.62 -46.93
N GLU A 294 4.87 -9.68 -47.62
CA GLU A 294 3.95 -9.54 -48.74
C GLU A 294 2.61 -8.97 -48.25
N ASN A 295 2.32 -7.75 -48.70
CA ASN A 295 1.00 -7.13 -48.81
C ASN A 295 0.12 -7.16 -47.55
N LEU A 296 0.51 -6.42 -46.51
CA LEU A 296 -0.45 -5.89 -45.55
C LEU A 296 -1.32 -4.84 -46.26
N THR A 297 -2.61 -5.10 -46.39
CA THR A 297 -3.59 -4.09 -46.80
C THR A 297 -3.64 -3.01 -45.73
N LEU A 298 -3.11 -1.83 -46.07
CA LEU A 298 -3.24 -0.63 -45.25
C LEU A 298 -4.70 -0.15 -45.33
N ASP A 299 -5.47 -0.37 -44.27
CA ASP A 299 -6.78 0.25 -44.14
C ASP A 299 -6.59 1.75 -43.88
N GLU A 300 -7.27 2.60 -44.66
CA GLU A 300 -7.27 4.05 -44.44
C GLU A 300 -7.87 4.34 -43.06
N VAL A 301 -7.09 5.04 -42.22
CA VAL A 301 -7.55 5.47 -40.90
C VAL A 301 -8.74 6.40 -41.08
N SER A 302 -9.88 6.06 -40.47
CA SER A 302 -11.09 6.89 -40.53
C SER A 302 -10.84 8.30 -39.98
N SER A 303 -11.64 9.29 -40.41
CA SER A 303 -11.49 10.67 -39.92
C SER A 303 -11.57 10.78 -38.39
N VAL A 304 -12.39 9.93 -37.75
CA VAL A 304 -12.49 9.81 -36.28
C VAL A 304 -11.21 9.23 -35.68
N GLY A 305 -10.58 8.25 -36.35
CA GLY A 305 -9.27 7.72 -35.96
C GLY A 305 -8.17 8.79 -36.05
N CYS A 306 -8.22 9.64 -37.08
CA CYS A 306 -7.31 10.78 -37.21
C CYS A 306 -7.50 11.82 -36.09
N ASP A 307 -8.74 12.11 -35.68
CA ASP A 307 -9.03 13.02 -34.55
C ASP A 307 -8.51 12.46 -33.20
N ILE A 308 -8.64 11.15 -32.99
CA ILE A 308 -8.10 10.47 -31.79
C ILE A 308 -6.57 10.50 -31.80
N LEU A 309 -5.95 10.22 -32.95
CA LEU A 309 -4.49 10.25 -33.12
C LEU A 309 -3.94 11.68 -32.96
N ALA A 310 -4.64 12.71 -33.42
CA ALA A 310 -4.28 14.11 -33.18
C ALA A 310 -4.31 14.44 -31.68
N TYR A 311 -5.33 14.00 -30.95
CA TYR A 311 -5.43 14.19 -29.50
C TYR A 311 -4.32 13.47 -28.71
N VAL A 312 -4.03 12.21 -29.05
CA VAL A 312 -2.94 11.43 -28.44
C VAL A 312 -1.58 12.01 -28.83
N GLY A 313 -1.41 12.38 -30.09
CA GLY A 313 -0.23 13.03 -30.64
C GLY A 313 0.09 14.33 -29.91
N GLY A 314 -0.91 15.18 -29.64
CA GLY A 314 -0.74 16.40 -28.85
C GLY A 314 -0.24 16.14 -27.42
N PHE A 315 -0.63 15.03 -26.80
CA PHE A 315 -0.16 14.64 -25.48
C PHE A 315 1.31 14.19 -25.48
N LEU A 316 1.72 13.46 -26.52
CA LEU A 316 3.12 13.07 -26.74
C LEU A 316 3.98 14.29 -27.07
N LEU A 317 3.47 15.16 -27.94
CA LEU A 317 4.12 16.40 -28.35
C LEU A 317 4.35 17.34 -27.16
N LYS A 318 3.41 17.40 -26.21
CA LYS A 318 3.57 18.17 -24.96
C LYS A 318 4.76 17.70 -24.13
N THR A 319 5.01 16.39 -24.08
CA THR A 319 6.19 15.83 -23.42
C THR A 319 7.48 16.18 -24.17
N ILE A 320 7.44 16.14 -25.50
CA ILE A 320 8.56 16.48 -26.38
C ILE A 320 8.90 17.98 -26.30
N ILE A 321 7.91 18.88 -26.35
CA ILE A 321 8.09 20.34 -26.20
C ILE A 321 8.68 20.65 -24.82
N LYS A 322 8.22 19.97 -23.77
CA LYS A 322 8.77 20.12 -22.42
C LYS A 322 10.24 19.65 -22.31
N ALA A 323 10.67 18.72 -23.16
CA ALA A 323 12.05 18.26 -23.24
C ALA A 323 12.94 19.15 -24.12
N ILE A 324 12.39 19.80 -25.14
CA ILE A 324 13.11 20.68 -26.08
C ILE A 324 13.41 22.06 -25.47
N GLY A 325 12.64 22.51 -24.46
CA GLY A 325 12.85 23.81 -23.83
C GLY A 325 12.34 24.98 -24.69
N GLU A 326 12.95 26.17 -24.60
CA GLU A 326 12.49 27.41 -25.25
C GLU A 326 12.95 27.58 -26.72
N CYS A 327 13.32 26.49 -27.41
CA CYS A 327 13.81 26.57 -28.79
C CYS A 327 12.66 26.83 -29.78
N THR A 328 12.47 28.10 -30.13
CA THR A 328 11.38 28.59 -31.00
C THR A 328 11.33 27.93 -32.39
N PRO A 329 12.47 27.69 -33.10
CA PRO A 329 12.47 27.00 -34.39
C PRO A 329 11.97 25.56 -34.31
N CYS A 330 12.35 24.81 -33.27
CA CYS A 330 11.92 23.42 -33.09
C CYS A 330 10.44 23.33 -32.69
N ILE A 331 9.96 24.28 -31.89
CA ILE A 331 8.54 24.36 -31.52
C ILE A 331 7.68 24.69 -32.75
N ALA A 332 8.14 25.59 -33.61
CA ALA A 332 7.43 25.97 -34.83
C ALA A 332 7.33 24.83 -35.86
N VAL A 333 8.30 23.90 -35.91
CA VAL A 333 8.23 22.70 -36.76
C VAL A 333 7.26 21.66 -36.19
N LEU A 334 7.12 21.60 -34.86
CA LEU A 334 6.26 20.61 -34.18
C LEU A 334 4.79 21.05 -34.09
N LEU A 335 4.52 22.35 -34.09
CA LEU A 335 3.18 22.92 -34.04
C LEU A 335 2.79 23.48 -35.41
N GLY A 336 1.87 22.80 -36.11
CA GLY A 336 1.31 23.27 -37.37
C GLY A 336 0.12 24.23 -37.20
N ASP A 337 -0.31 24.83 -38.31
CA ASP A 337 -1.25 25.95 -38.44
C ASP A 337 -2.73 25.63 -38.08
N GLY A 338 -2.99 24.47 -37.47
CA GLY A 338 -4.29 24.12 -36.90
C GLY A 338 -5.44 23.85 -37.88
N GLN A 339 -5.16 23.57 -39.15
CA GLN A 339 -6.22 23.44 -40.18
C GLN A 339 -6.82 22.03 -40.34
N CYS A 340 -6.34 21.00 -39.63
CA CYS A 340 -6.84 19.63 -39.78
C CYS A 340 -6.94 18.86 -38.44
N TYR A 341 -8.05 18.11 -38.27
CA TYR A 341 -8.31 17.14 -37.18
C TYR A 341 -8.39 17.71 -35.74
N ASN A 342 -9.00 18.88 -35.57
CA ASN A 342 -9.11 19.58 -34.27
C ASN A 342 -10.48 19.49 -33.58
N ALA A 343 -11.48 18.85 -34.20
CA ALA A 343 -12.84 18.83 -33.67
C ALA A 343 -12.91 18.29 -32.23
N LEU A 344 -12.10 17.28 -31.90
CA LEU A 344 -12.05 16.64 -30.58
C LEU A 344 -11.26 17.45 -29.54
N ILE A 345 -10.36 18.32 -29.98
CA ILE A 345 -9.60 19.27 -29.14
C ILE A 345 -10.50 20.45 -28.79
N GLU A 346 -11.19 21.03 -29.76
CA GLU A 346 -12.13 22.15 -29.58
C GLU A 346 -13.34 21.77 -28.72
N LEU A 347 -13.88 20.55 -28.88
CA LEU A 347 -14.97 20.02 -28.05
C LEU A 347 -14.57 19.83 -26.58
N LYS A 348 -13.27 19.71 -26.27
CA LYS A 348 -12.76 19.51 -24.91
C LYS A 348 -12.22 20.79 -24.25
N GLU A 349 -12.09 21.90 -24.98
CA GLU A 349 -11.50 23.15 -24.48
C GLU A 349 -12.50 24.24 -24.03
N TYR A 350 -13.82 24.04 -24.10
CA TYR A 350 -14.77 25.03 -23.56
C TYR A 350 -15.18 24.77 -22.09
N VAL A 351 -14.81 25.72 -21.22
CA VAL A 351 -15.47 25.96 -19.91
C VAL A 351 -16.14 27.34 -19.96
N LYS A 352 -17.47 27.35 -20.13
CA LYS A 352 -18.35 28.42 -19.64
C LYS A 352 -19.45 27.78 -18.80
N GLY A 353 -19.64 28.30 -17.59
CA GLY A 353 -20.77 27.98 -16.71
C GLY A 353 -20.41 27.07 -15.53
N ALA A 354 -20.05 27.67 -14.42
CA ALA A 354 -20.25 27.14 -13.07
C ALA A 354 -20.32 28.33 -12.09
N THR A 355 -21.40 29.09 -12.17
CA THR A 355 -21.83 30.03 -11.14
C THR A 355 -23.06 29.45 -10.49
N ASN A 356 -22.87 28.88 -9.30
CA ASN A 356 -23.81 28.77 -8.19
C ASN A 356 -23.15 27.90 -7.11
N LEU A 357 -22.25 28.51 -6.34
CA LEU A 357 -21.71 27.98 -5.08
C LEU A 357 -21.82 29.15 -4.09
N LEU A 358 -23.03 29.38 -3.60
CA LEU A 358 -23.36 30.46 -2.67
C LEU A 358 -24.24 29.87 -1.56
N SER A 359 -23.62 29.07 -0.70
CA SER A 359 -23.86 28.93 0.75
C SER A 359 -23.41 27.56 1.24
N LEU A 360 -22.09 27.31 1.28
CA LEU A 360 -21.58 26.14 1.99
C LEU A 360 -21.63 26.44 3.49
N THR A 361 -22.29 25.58 4.26
CA THR A 361 -22.28 25.67 5.72
C THR A 361 -20.92 25.22 6.26
N LEU A 362 -20.33 26.02 7.16
CA LEU A 362 -19.09 25.69 7.83
C LEU A 362 -19.38 24.74 8.99
N ASP A 363 -18.89 23.51 8.89
CA ASP A 363 -18.96 22.52 9.97
C ASP A 363 -17.63 22.45 10.72
N GLU A 364 -17.63 22.82 12.00
CA GLU A 364 -16.45 22.76 12.86
C GLU A 364 -15.78 21.38 12.83
N VAL A 365 -14.45 21.36 12.84
CA VAL A 365 -13.67 20.11 12.88
C VAL A 365 -13.59 19.60 14.32
N SER A 366 -13.98 18.34 14.53
CA SER A 366 -13.88 17.70 15.84
C SER A 366 -12.43 17.55 16.29
N SER A 367 -12.19 17.40 17.60
CA SER A 367 -10.84 17.17 18.15
C SER A 367 -10.16 15.93 17.54
N VAL A 368 -10.94 14.90 17.17
CA VAL A 368 -10.47 13.72 16.44
C VAL A 368 -10.07 14.07 15.00
N GLY A 369 -10.86 14.90 14.33
CA GLY A 369 -10.52 15.46 13.03
C GLY A 369 -9.19 16.22 13.06
N CYS A 370 -8.93 17.00 14.11
CA CYS A 370 -7.67 17.72 14.28
C CYS A 370 -6.45 16.78 14.44
N ASP A 371 -6.56 15.68 15.20
CA ASP A 371 -5.50 14.66 15.32
C ASP A 371 -5.22 13.97 13.96
N ILE A 372 -6.26 13.72 13.15
CA ILE A 372 -6.12 13.16 11.81
C ILE A 372 -5.46 14.17 10.85
N LEU A 373 -5.89 15.43 10.90
CA LEU A 373 -5.30 16.51 10.10
C LEU A 373 -3.83 16.74 10.45
N ALA A 374 -3.44 16.60 11.72
CA ALA A 374 -2.04 16.69 12.12
C ALA A 374 -1.18 15.58 11.50
N TYR A 375 -1.68 14.33 11.53
CA TYR A 375 -1.00 13.21 10.88
C TYR A 375 -0.89 13.39 9.36
N VAL A 376 -1.98 13.79 8.70
CA VAL A 376 -1.99 14.07 7.25
C VAL A 376 -1.07 15.26 6.93
N GLY A 377 -1.12 16.31 7.74
CA GLY A 377 -0.28 17.49 7.61
C GLY A 377 1.20 17.14 7.65
N GLY A 378 1.63 16.29 8.59
CA GLY A 378 3.00 15.77 8.65
C GLY A 378 3.44 15.08 7.35
N PHE A 379 2.54 14.29 6.75
CA PHE A 379 2.80 13.64 5.46
C PHE A 379 2.93 14.64 4.30
N LEU A 380 2.06 15.66 4.25
CA LEU A 380 2.12 16.72 3.24
C LEU A 380 3.43 17.52 3.35
N LEU A 381 3.83 17.87 4.58
CA LEU A 381 5.03 18.65 4.88
C LEU A 381 6.31 17.94 4.43
N LYS A 382 6.37 16.61 4.45
CA LYS A 382 7.55 15.87 3.97
C LYS A 382 7.93 16.21 2.53
N THR A 383 6.92 16.37 1.67
CA THR A 383 7.14 16.74 0.26
C THR A 383 7.47 18.22 0.12
N ILE A 384 6.85 19.07 0.94
CA ILE A 384 7.04 20.52 0.92
C ILE A 384 8.45 20.89 1.40
N ILE A 385 8.92 20.30 2.50
CA ILE A 385 10.28 20.50 3.02
C ILE A 385 11.32 20.10 1.97
N LYS A 386 11.12 18.97 1.30
CA LYS A 386 12.00 18.57 0.19
C LYS A 386 12.01 19.60 -0.96
N ALA A 387 10.90 20.31 -1.19
CA ALA A 387 10.79 21.33 -2.23
C ALA A 387 11.35 22.71 -1.81
N ILE A 388 11.43 22.99 -0.51
CA ILE A 388 12.02 24.21 0.07
C ILE A 388 13.55 24.08 0.19
N GLY A 389 14.06 22.86 0.35
CA GLY A 389 15.50 22.63 0.57
C GLY A 389 15.91 22.97 2.01
N GLU A 390 17.13 23.47 2.21
CA GLU A 390 17.74 23.72 3.54
C GLU A 390 17.34 25.06 4.18
N CYS A 391 16.19 25.64 3.82
CA CYS A 391 15.76 26.93 4.37
C CYS A 391 15.25 26.76 5.81
N THR A 392 16.15 26.85 6.78
CA THR A 392 15.87 26.74 8.22
C THR A 392 14.75 27.65 8.73
N PRO A 393 14.65 28.94 8.32
CA PRO A 393 13.55 29.81 8.75
C PRO A 393 12.17 29.28 8.33
N CYS A 394 12.03 28.83 7.08
CA CYS A 394 10.77 28.29 6.57
C CYS A 394 10.43 26.93 7.20
N ILE A 395 11.43 26.09 7.45
CA ILE A 395 11.23 24.80 8.12
C ILE A 395 10.73 25.01 9.56
N ALA A 396 11.28 26.00 10.28
CA ALA A 396 10.86 26.32 11.65
C ALA A 396 9.42 26.83 11.73
N VAL A 397 8.93 27.53 10.70
CA VAL A 397 7.53 28.00 10.61
C VAL A 397 6.58 26.84 10.31
N LEU A 398 7.03 25.84 9.55
CA LEU A 398 6.19 24.70 9.13
C LEU A 398 6.11 23.58 10.16
N LEU A 399 7.17 23.38 10.94
CA LEU A 399 7.25 22.31 11.94
C LEU A 399 6.99 22.85 13.34
N GLY A 400 6.12 22.17 14.08
CA GLY A 400 5.81 22.47 15.46
C GLY A 400 6.70 21.70 16.44
N ASP A 401 6.75 22.19 17.67
CA ASP A 401 7.38 21.53 18.82
C ASP A 401 6.53 20.39 19.42
N GLY A 402 5.33 20.15 18.88
CA GLY A 402 4.49 19.02 19.27
C GLY A 402 3.55 19.30 20.44
N GLN A 403 3.11 20.56 20.64
CA GLN A 403 2.19 20.89 21.73
C GLN A 403 0.71 20.54 21.47
N CYS A 404 0.27 20.43 20.21
CA CYS A 404 -1.15 20.19 19.87
C CYS A 404 -1.34 19.02 18.88
N TYR A 405 -2.38 18.20 19.11
CA TYR A 405 -2.91 17.17 18.19
C TYR A 405 -1.94 16.05 17.76
N ASN A 406 -1.13 15.51 18.68
CA ASN A 406 -0.07 14.54 18.36
C ASN A 406 -0.41 13.07 18.64
N ALA A 407 -1.55 12.78 19.27
CA ALA A 407 -1.88 11.44 19.73
C ALA A 407 -1.81 10.39 18.61
N LEU A 408 -2.37 10.72 17.42
CA LEU A 408 -2.34 9.80 16.28
C LEU A 408 -0.95 9.65 15.66
N ILE A 409 -0.14 10.71 15.68
CA ILE A 409 1.24 10.69 15.16
C ILE A 409 2.09 9.77 16.03
N GLU A 410 1.99 9.89 17.35
CA GLU A 410 2.71 9.04 18.31
C GLU A 410 2.32 7.57 18.17
N LEU A 411 1.03 7.29 17.99
CA LEU A 411 0.54 5.92 17.83
C LEU A 411 0.93 5.28 16.48
N LYS A 412 1.19 6.09 15.45
CA LYS A 412 1.63 5.62 14.12
C LYS A 412 3.14 5.70 13.91
N GLU A 413 3.90 6.19 14.88
CA GLU A 413 5.36 6.11 14.89
C GLU A 413 5.78 4.72 15.37
N TYR A 414 6.16 3.86 14.42
CA TYR A 414 6.45 2.44 14.70
C TYR A 414 7.77 2.21 15.45
N VAL A 415 8.65 3.21 15.51
CA VAL A 415 9.92 3.15 16.25
C VAL A 415 9.79 3.99 17.51
N LYS A 416 9.71 3.34 18.68
CA LYS A 416 9.60 4.03 19.98
C LYS A 416 10.77 5.00 20.17
N GLY A 417 10.46 6.27 20.41
CA GLY A 417 11.45 7.34 20.61
C GLY A 417 12.03 7.95 19.34
N ALA A 418 11.61 7.52 18.15
CA ALA A 418 12.01 8.16 16.90
C ALA A 418 11.14 9.38 16.56
N THR A 419 11.69 10.27 15.72
CA THR A 419 11.00 11.46 15.19
C THR A 419 10.93 11.41 13.66
N ASN A 420 10.55 10.26 13.11
CA ASN A 420 10.48 10.06 11.65
C ASN A 420 9.25 10.74 11.04
N LEU A 421 8.15 10.79 11.81
CA LEU A 421 6.95 11.53 11.44
C LEU A 421 7.10 13.00 11.81
N LEU A 422 6.77 13.86 10.84
CA LEU A 422 6.81 15.31 10.99
C LEU A 422 5.57 15.80 11.71
N ARG A 423 5.74 16.81 12.57
CA ARG A 423 4.67 17.46 13.32
C ARG A 423 4.42 18.86 12.73
N PRO A 424 3.22 19.15 12.20
CA PRO A 424 2.89 20.49 11.74
C PRO A 424 2.94 21.52 12.86
N SER A 425 3.28 22.76 12.53
CA SER A 425 3.16 23.89 13.46
C SER A 425 1.70 24.27 13.70
N ALA A 426 1.45 25.07 14.75
CA ALA A 426 0.10 25.57 15.05
C ALA A 426 -0.51 26.34 13.87
N ALA A 427 0.29 27.17 13.17
CA ALA A 427 -0.16 27.92 12.00
C ALA A 427 -0.51 27.01 10.82
N VAL A 428 0.25 25.93 10.59
CA VAL A 428 -0.11 24.93 9.56
C VAL A 428 -1.37 24.17 9.96
N MET A 429 -1.55 23.86 11.24
CA MET A 429 -2.76 23.19 11.74
C MET A 429 -4.00 24.05 11.57
N GLU A 430 -3.95 25.31 11.97
CA GLU A 430 -5.02 26.26 11.78
C GLU A 430 -5.41 26.34 10.30
N LEU A 431 -4.42 26.41 9.41
CA LEU A 431 -4.69 26.44 7.98
C LEU A 431 -5.35 25.15 7.45
N LEU A 432 -4.89 23.98 7.88
CA LEU A 432 -5.47 22.69 7.49
C LEU A 432 -6.89 22.51 8.02
N VAL A 433 -7.20 23.04 9.21
CA VAL A 433 -8.56 23.06 9.76
C VAL A 433 -9.47 23.89 8.88
N HIS A 434 -9.08 25.13 8.55
CA HIS A 434 -9.88 25.98 7.65
C HIS A 434 -10.10 25.34 6.27
N TYR A 435 -9.07 24.69 5.70
CA TYR A 435 -9.23 23.94 4.45
C TYR A 435 -10.25 22.80 4.60
N GLU A 436 -10.25 22.07 5.70
CA GLU A 436 -11.18 20.96 5.92
C GLU A 436 -12.62 21.44 6.15
N GLU A 437 -12.84 22.51 6.91
CA GLU A 437 -14.18 23.08 7.13
C GLU A 437 -14.83 23.47 5.81
N HIS A 438 -14.07 24.11 4.91
CA HIS A 438 -14.53 24.47 3.58
C HIS A 438 -14.64 23.26 2.64
N PHE A 439 -13.74 22.27 2.78
CA PHE A 439 -13.81 21.04 1.97
C PHE A 439 -15.03 20.19 2.32
N LYS A 440 -15.40 20.11 3.61
CA LYS A 440 -16.61 19.40 4.08
C LYS A 440 -17.87 19.91 3.43
N GLY A 441 -17.99 21.21 3.17
CA GLY A 441 -19.12 21.78 2.44
C GLY A 441 -19.32 21.13 1.06
N PHE A 442 -18.24 20.79 0.34
CA PHE A 442 -18.36 20.06 -0.92
C PHE A 442 -18.80 18.60 -0.75
N VAL A 443 -18.43 17.98 0.39
CA VAL A 443 -18.75 16.58 0.69
C VAL A 443 -20.20 16.42 1.12
N SER A 444 -20.71 17.33 1.97
CA SER A 444 -22.07 17.28 2.49
C SER A 444 -23.14 17.50 1.42
N GLU A 445 -22.83 18.29 0.39
CA GLU A 445 -23.74 18.55 -0.74
C GLU A 445 -23.63 17.50 -1.87
N ASP A 446 -22.77 16.48 -1.73
CA ASP A 446 -22.33 15.56 -2.81
C ASP A 446 -21.86 16.28 -4.10
N ALA A 447 -21.60 17.59 -3.99
CA ALA A 447 -21.30 18.49 -5.08
C ALA A 447 -20.00 18.11 -5.79
N ILE A 448 -19.09 17.38 -5.12
CA ILE A 448 -17.83 16.90 -5.70
C ILE A 448 -18.06 16.08 -6.97
N LEU A 449 -19.10 15.24 -7.01
CA LEU A 449 -19.39 14.39 -8.15
C LEU A 449 -19.95 15.17 -9.35
N ASP A 450 -20.59 16.31 -9.09
CA ASP A 450 -21.15 17.20 -10.11
C ASP A 450 -20.13 18.19 -10.69
N LEU A 451 -18.96 18.31 -10.04
CA LEU A 451 -17.88 19.17 -10.54
C LEU A 451 -17.25 18.58 -11.80
N LYS A 452 -17.28 19.34 -12.90
CA LYS A 452 -16.57 19.00 -14.15
C LYS A 452 -15.05 18.88 -13.99
N ALA A 453 -14.47 19.62 -13.04
CA ALA A 453 -13.03 19.67 -12.81
C ALA A 453 -12.68 19.86 -11.32
N PRO A 454 -12.93 18.87 -10.45
CA PRO A 454 -12.80 19.01 -8.98
C PRO A 454 -11.38 19.41 -8.56
N PHE A 455 -10.36 18.90 -9.25
CA PHE A 455 -8.95 19.24 -9.03
C PHE A 455 -8.55 20.68 -9.41
N ARG A 456 -9.43 21.44 -10.07
CA ARG A 456 -9.21 22.86 -10.39
C ARG A 456 -10.19 23.76 -9.62
N THR A 457 -11.43 23.33 -9.51
CA THR A 457 -12.49 24.13 -8.88
C THR A 457 -12.30 24.24 -7.36
N ILE A 458 -11.99 23.13 -6.68
CA ILE A 458 -11.85 23.11 -5.21
C ILE A 458 -10.62 23.92 -4.76
N PRO A 459 -9.41 23.77 -5.35
CA PRO A 459 -8.28 24.61 -4.97
C PRO A 459 -8.55 26.09 -5.19
N ARG A 460 -9.18 26.47 -6.31
CA ARG A 460 -9.53 27.88 -6.58
C ARG A 460 -10.52 28.41 -5.55
N PHE A 461 -11.50 27.62 -5.15
CA PHE A 461 -12.44 28.01 -4.10
C PHE A 461 -11.73 28.21 -2.76
N LEU A 462 -10.92 27.24 -2.33
CA LEU A 462 -10.19 27.32 -1.06
C LEU A 462 -9.20 28.51 -1.05
N ALA A 463 -8.48 28.75 -2.15
CA ALA A 463 -7.58 29.89 -2.26
C ALA A 463 -8.27 31.25 -2.14
N ASN A 464 -9.56 31.34 -2.48
CA ASN A 464 -10.34 32.57 -2.41
C ASN A 464 -11.04 32.78 -1.05
N ASN A 465 -11.24 31.71 -0.27
CA ASN A 465 -12.04 31.76 0.96
C ASN A 465 -11.24 31.49 2.23
N VAL A 466 -10.00 31.02 2.12
CA VAL A 466 -9.13 30.76 3.27
C VAL A 466 -7.92 31.68 3.22
N GLU A 467 -7.77 32.50 4.25
CA GLU A 467 -6.61 33.39 4.41
C GLU A 467 -5.38 32.56 4.79
N ASN A 468 -4.36 32.59 3.94
CA ASN A 468 -3.09 31.89 4.18
C ASN A 468 -2.08 32.83 4.84
N HIS A 469 -2.00 32.82 6.17
CA HIS A 469 -0.96 33.56 6.91
C HIS A 469 0.08 32.59 7.47
N LEU A 470 1.05 32.23 6.61
CA LEU A 470 2.28 31.57 7.04
C LEU A 470 3.43 32.56 6.86
N ASP A 471 4.12 32.91 7.94
CA ASP A 471 5.24 33.86 7.98
C ASP A 471 6.52 33.28 7.36
N LEU A 472 6.44 32.91 6.08
CA LEU A 472 7.53 32.32 5.31
C LEU A 472 8.37 33.42 4.63
N CYS A 473 9.58 33.07 4.20
CA CYS A 473 10.37 34.02 3.43
C CYS A 473 9.74 34.28 2.05
N ASN A 474 9.95 35.48 1.52
CA ASN A 474 9.39 35.94 0.23
C ASN A 474 9.70 35.00 -0.96
N ILE A 475 10.76 34.20 -0.88
CA ILE A 475 11.15 33.25 -1.93
C ILE A 475 10.27 31.99 -1.90
N HIS A 476 9.86 31.56 -0.71
CA HIS A 476 9.15 30.29 -0.52
C HIS A 476 7.66 30.43 -0.26
N GLN A 477 7.18 31.61 0.14
CA GLN A 477 5.78 31.84 0.52
C GLN A 477 4.79 31.34 -0.54
N ASP A 478 4.84 31.87 -1.76
CA ASP A 478 3.94 31.49 -2.84
C ASP A 478 4.04 30.00 -3.21
N LYS A 479 5.27 29.49 -3.23
CA LYS A 479 5.55 28.09 -3.59
C LYS A 479 4.97 27.12 -2.56
N VAL A 480 5.14 27.43 -1.27
CA VAL A 480 4.68 26.58 -0.17
C VAL A 480 3.17 26.61 -0.06
N GLN A 481 2.55 27.79 -0.13
CA GLN A 481 1.09 27.92 -0.09
C GLN A 481 0.44 27.15 -1.23
N LYS A 482 0.93 27.33 -2.46
CA LYS A 482 0.43 26.59 -3.62
C LYS A 482 0.59 25.08 -3.47
N LEU A 483 1.78 24.62 -3.07
CA LEU A 483 2.05 23.19 -2.89
C LEU A 483 1.20 22.58 -1.78
N LEU A 484 1.04 23.27 -0.65
CA LEU A 484 0.25 22.80 0.47
C LEU A 484 -1.21 22.63 0.08
N LEU A 485 -1.79 23.65 -0.58
CA LEU A 485 -3.17 23.62 -1.05
C LEU A 485 -3.40 22.52 -2.09
N GLU A 486 -2.59 22.47 -3.15
CA GLU A 486 -2.73 21.45 -4.21
C GLU A 486 -2.60 20.04 -3.65
N ARG A 487 -1.64 19.81 -2.75
CA ARG A 487 -1.40 18.50 -2.15
C ARG A 487 -2.49 18.10 -1.17
N TYR A 488 -2.98 19.04 -0.37
CA TYR A 488 -4.12 18.82 0.52
C TYR A 488 -5.35 18.38 -0.28
N VAL A 489 -5.77 19.16 -1.29
CA VAL A 489 -6.95 18.84 -2.11
C VAL A 489 -6.78 17.51 -2.85
N HIS A 490 -5.59 17.24 -3.41
CA HIS A 490 -5.31 15.96 -4.06
C HIS A 490 -5.42 14.77 -3.09
N CYS A 491 -4.86 14.90 -1.89
CA CYS A 491 -4.90 13.86 -0.88
C CYS A 491 -6.35 13.61 -0.45
N ARG A 492 -7.06 14.69 -0.10
CA ARG A 492 -8.42 14.63 0.45
C ARG A 492 -9.45 14.13 -0.55
N LEU A 493 -9.38 14.55 -1.81
CA LEU A 493 -10.23 14.01 -2.89
C LEU A 493 -9.99 12.51 -3.10
N ARG A 494 -8.72 12.06 -3.09
CA ARG A 494 -8.41 10.62 -3.21
C ARG A 494 -8.97 9.83 -2.04
N MET A 495 -8.88 10.36 -0.81
CA MET A 495 -9.48 9.73 0.37
C MET A 495 -11.00 9.62 0.22
N HIS A 496 -11.67 10.72 -0.13
CA HIS A 496 -13.12 10.77 -0.31
C HIS A 496 -13.60 9.77 -1.40
N LEU A 497 -12.98 9.78 -2.58
CA LEU A 497 -13.34 8.86 -3.67
C LEU A 497 -13.11 7.38 -3.30
N ARG A 498 -12.08 7.07 -2.51
CA ARG A 498 -11.85 5.71 -2.00
C ARG A 498 -12.94 5.29 -1.02
N GLN A 499 -13.36 6.20 -0.14
CA GLN A 499 -14.43 5.95 0.83
C GLN A 499 -15.77 5.72 0.11
N GLN A 500 -16.12 6.53 -0.89
CA GLN A 500 -17.32 6.31 -1.69
C GLN A 500 -17.30 4.94 -2.41
N ARG A 501 -16.16 4.56 -3.02
CA ARG A 501 -16.01 3.22 -3.62
C ARG A 501 -16.20 2.10 -2.61
N ALA A 502 -15.69 2.24 -1.40
CA ALA A 502 -15.87 1.23 -0.35
C ALA A 502 -17.36 1.05 0.01
N ARG A 503 -18.12 2.14 0.14
CA ARG A 503 -19.58 2.12 0.35
C ARG A 503 -20.33 1.43 -0.80
N HIS A 504 -19.91 1.64 -2.05
CA HIS A 504 -20.52 0.97 -3.22
C HIS A 504 -20.17 -0.53 -3.34
N VAL A 505 -18.97 -0.95 -2.93
CA VAL A 505 -18.59 -2.37 -2.95
C VAL A 505 -19.42 -3.18 -1.95
N GLU A 506 -19.81 -2.59 -0.82
CA GLU A 506 -20.73 -3.23 0.14
C GLU A 506 -22.11 -3.51 -0.47
N THR A 507 -22.64 -2.60 -1.30
CA THR A 507 -23.95 -2.78 -1.97
C THR A 507 -23.91 -3.70 -3.19
N HIS A 508 -22.75 -3.89 -3.84
CA HIS A 508 -22.60 -4.73 -5.05
C HIS A 508 -21.83 -6.05 -4.82
N SER A 509 -21.42 -6.35 -3.59
CA SER A 509 -20.77 -7.63 -3.24
C SER A 509 -21.62 -8.89 -3.52
N SER A 510 -22.88 -8.70 -3.93
CA SER A 510 -23.83 -9.76 -4.28
C SER A 510 -23.97 -10.03 -5.79
N LYS A 511 -23.25 -9.34 -6.70
CA LYS A 511 -23.36 -9.64 -8.14
C LYS A 511 -22.00 -9.61 -8.86
N THR A 512 -21.76 -10.69 -9.63
CA THR A 512 -20.60 -11.05 -10.50
C THR A 512 -19.49 -11.87 -9.80
N CYS A 513 -18.98 -13.01 -10.28
CA CYS A 513 -18.98 -13.65 -11.61
C CYS A 513 -19.29 -15.18 -11.55
N ALA A 514 -20.25 -15.63 -10.74
CA ALA A 514 -20.71 -17.03 -10.74
C ALA A 514 -22.17 -17.22 -11.21
N GLY A 515 -22.89 -16.13 -11.54
CA GLY A 515 -24.34 -16.17 -11.79
C GLY A 515 -24.81 -15.59 -13.12
N VAL A 516 -23.95 -15.39 -14.13
CA VAL A 516 -24.37 -14.82 -15.43
C VAL A 516 -24.15 -15.79 -16.61
N ASN A 517 -23.81 -17.06 -16.36
CA ASN A 517 -23.71 -18.09 -17.41
C ASN A 517 -24.55 -19.34 -17.13
N LEU A 518 -25.66 -19.20 -16.41
CA LEU A 518 -26.70 -20.22 -16.35
C LEU A 518 -28.06 -19.57 -16.59
N GLN A 519 -28.31 -19.24 -17.85
CA GLN A 519 -29.60 -19.36 -18.52
C GLN A 519 -29.38 -19.51 -20.01
#